data_AF-A0A314KNB9-F1
#
_entry.id   AF-A0A314KNB9-F1
#
_cell.length_a   1.000
_cell.length_b   1.000
_cell.length_c   1.000
_cell.angle_alpha   90.00
_cell.angle_beta   90.00
_cell.angle_gamma   90.00
#
_symmetry.space_group_name_H-M   'P 1'
#
loop_
_entity.id
_entity.type
_entity.pdbx_description
1 polymer ?
#
loop_
_entity_poly.entity_id
_entity_poly.type
_entity_poly.pdbx_seq_one_letter_code
_entity_poly.pdbx_strand_id
1 'polypeptide(L)'
;MCLQDADILWFRQPFAHFYPDTDFQIACDHYWYDSFDLDNSPNGGFNFVKSNNRSIQFYKFWYDAREAHPGKMDQDVLNMIKHDPFVKEIGLKIRFLDTALFGGFCEPSKDLNFVCTMHANCCIGLENKIHDLTMAIDDWKKFMALPADERMSKPQIWTVPRICG
;
A
#
# COMPACT_ATOMS: atom_id res chain seq x y z
N MET A 1 -13.21 5.01 -6.31
CA MET A 1 -13.39 4.61 -4.90
C MET A 1 -12.02 4.42 -4.29
N CYS A 2 -11.79 4.92 -3.08
CA CYS A 2 -10.58 4.67 -2.31
C CYS A 2 -10.98 3.82 -1.11
N LEU A 3 -10.30 2.70 -0.89
CA LEU A 3 -10.48 1.83 0.27
C LEU A 3 -9.17 1.79 1.03
N GLN A 4 -9.27 1.80 2.35
CA GLN A 4 -8.11 1.74 3.22
C GLN A 4 -8.43 1.01 4.53
N ASP A 5 -7.44 0.31 5.07
CA ASP A 5 -7.51 -0.32 6.38
C ASP A 5 -7.48 0.73 7.51
N ALA A 6 -7.97 0.34 8.68
CA ALA A 6 -8.10 1.23 9.83
C ALA A 6 -6.74 1.59 10.48
N ASP A 7 -5.71 0.80 10.22
CA ASP A 7 -4.35 0.91 10.76
C ASP A 7 -3.37 1.52 9.74
N ILE A 8 -3.87 2.44 8.91
CA ILE A 8 -3.09 3.28 8.01
C ILE A 8 -3.05 4.72 8.50
N LEU A 9 -1.84 5.25 8.68
CA LEU A 9 -1.59 6.66 8.95
C LEU A 9 -1.41 7.43 7.65
N TRP A 10 -1.99 8.63 7.58
CA TRP A 10 -1.83 9.55 6.48
C TRP A 10 -0.96 10.74 6.91
N PHE A 11 0.14 10.95 6.22
CA PHE A 11 1.09 12.04 6.47
C PHE A 11 0.99 13.14 5.41
N ARG A 12 0.62 12.78 4.18
CA ARG A 12 0.42 13.70 3.05
C ARG A 12 -0.79 13.27 2.22
N GLN A 13 -1.22 14.14 1.32
CA GLN A 13 -2.31 13.86 0.40
C GLN A 13 -1.85 12.86 -0.69
N PRO A 14 -2.39 11.62 -0.72
CA PRO A 14 -1.89 10.58 -1.62
C PRO A 14 -2.36 10.73 -3.07
N PHE A 15 -3.47 11.46 -3.29
CA PHE A 15 -4.17 11.49 -4.59
C PHE A 15 -3.31 12.03 -5.74
N ALA A 16 -2.36 12.92 -5.45
CA ALA A 16 -1.45 13.46 -6.46
C ALA A 16 -0.48 12.41 -7.03
N HIS A 17 -0.28 11.30 -6.32
CA HIS A 17 0.62 10.21 -6.69
C HIS A 17 -0.11 9.04 -7.37
N PHE A 18 -1.41 9.19 -7.65
CA PHE A 18 -2.19 8.17 -8.35
C PHE A 18 -2.00 8.24 -9.85
N TYR A 19 -2.10 7.07 -10.50
CA TYR A 19 -1.96 6.96 -11.94
C TYR A 19 -3.29 7.29 -12.62
N PRO A 20 -3.34 8.36 -13.46
CA PRO A 20 -4.60 8.80 -14.06
C PRO A 20 -5.10 7.87 -15.16
N ASP A 21 -4.27 7.02 -15.76
CA ASP A 21 -4.68 6.04 -16.77
C ASP A 21 -4.61 4.61 -16.21
N THR A 22 -5.33 4.36 -15.11
CA THR A 22 -5.32 3.08 -14.39
C THR A 22 -6.70 2.78 -13.83
N ASP A 23 -7.09 1.50 -13.93
CA ASP A 23 -8.39 1.01 -13.48
C ASP A 23 -8.34 0.63 -12.00
N PHE A 24 -7.29 -0.11 -11.62
CA PHE A 24 -7.08 -0.66 -10.28
C PHE A 24 -5.64 -0.39 -9.84
N GLN A 25 -5.46 0.23 -8.68
CA GLN A 25 -4.13 0.46 -8.12
C GLN A 25 -4.10 0.23 -6.62
N ILE A 26 -3.02 -0.39 -6.15
CA ILE A 26 -2.95 -1.02 -4.82
C ILE A 26 -1.55 -0.86 -4.22
N ALA A 27 -1.47 -0.67 -2.89
CA ALA A 27 -0.22 -0.65 -2.14
C ALA A 27 0.40 -2.05 -2.05
N CYS A 28 1.69 -2.11 -1.68
CA CYS A 28 2.46 -3.35 -1.67
C CYS A 28 3.14 -3.59 -0.32
N ASP A 29 3.29 -4.86 0.04
CA ASP A 29 4.24 -5.30 1.06
C ASP A 29 5.68 -5.19 0.53
N HIS A 30 5.89 -5.48 -0.76
CA HIS A 30 7.18 -5.31 -1.45
C HIS A 30 6.99 -4.76 -2.87
N TYR A 31 7.76 -3.72 -3.20
CA TYR A 31 7.77 -3.04 -4.50
C TYR A 31 9.09 -3.22 -5.27
N TRP A 32 9.04 -3.85 -6.44
CA TRP A 32 10.21 -4.18 -7.27
C TRP A 32 10.53 -3.12 -8.33
N TYR A 33 10.39 -1.84 -7.97
CA TYR A 33 10.76 -0.65 -8.77
C TYR A 33 9.89 -0.33 -9.99
N ASP A 34 9.06 -1.25 -10.49
CA ASP A 34 8.14 -0.99 -11.60
C ASP A 34 6.68 -1.17 -11.19
N SER A 35 5.91 -0.09 -11.31
CA SER A 35 4.47 -0.06 -11.03
C SER A 35 3.62 -0.97 -11.93
N PHE A 36 4.11 -1.39 -13.09
CA PHE A 36 3.39 -2.29 -13.99
C PHE A 36 3.71 -3.75 -13.74
N ASP A 37 4.78 -4.03 -12.99
CA ASP A 37 5.24 -5.39 -12.77
C ASP A 37 4.23 -6.14 -11.90
N LEU A 38 3.61 -7.16 -12.48
CA LEU A 38 2.66 -7.99 -11.76
C LEU A 38 3.35 -8.81 -10.67
N ASP A 39 4.68 -8.95 -10.66
CA ASP A 39 5.42 -9.66 -9.61
C ASP A 39 5.58 -8.85 -8.31
N ASN A 40 5.16 -7.58 -8.28
CA ASN A 40 4.99 -6.85 -7.01
C ASN A 40 4.07 -7.62 -6.04
N SER A 41 4.29 -7.43 -4.74
CA SER A 41 3.52 -8.11 -3.69
C SER A 41 2.45 -7.17 -3.13
N PRO A 42 1.24 -7.07 -3.73
CA PRO A 42 0.20 -6.19 -3.25
C PRO A 42 -0.28 -6.56 -1.85
N ASN A 43 -0.60 -5.55 -1.05
CA ASN A 43 -1.34 -5.69 0.19
C ASN A 43 -2.72 -5.06 0.05
N GLY A 44 -3.72 -5.70 0.64
CA GLY A 44 -5.13 -5.27 0.53
C GLY A 44 -5.43 -3.94 1.22
N GLY A 45 -4.48 -3.42 2.01
CA GLY A 45 -4.76 -2.36 2.97
C GLY A 45 -4.96 -0.99 2.37
N PHE A 46 -4.47 -0.70 1.17
CA PHE A 46 -4.77 0.56 0.49
C PHE A 46 -4.96 0.35 -1.01
N ASN A 47 -6.14 0.70 -1.53
CA ASN A 47 -6.41 0.62 -2.96
C ASN A 47 -7.29 1.78 -3.46
N PHE A 48 -7.06 2.16 -4.72
CA PHE A 48 -7.87 3.11 -5.44
C PHE A 48 -8.32 2.51 -6.76
N VAL A 49 -9.63 2.57 -7.00
CA VAL A 49 -10.24 1.94 -8.18
C VAL A 49 -11.15 2.92 -8.90
N LYS A 50 -11.01 2.99 -10.21
CA LYS A 50 -11.96 3.67 -11.09
C LYS A 50 -13.10 2.74 -11.43
N SER A 51 -14.32 3.18 -11.16
CA SER A 51 -15.50 2.39 -11.50
C SER A 51 -15.71 2.38 -13.01
N ASN A 52 -15.55 1.22 -13.64
CA ASN A 52 -15.84 0.98 -15.03
C ASN A 52 -16.14 -0.52 -15.27
N ASN A 53 -16.48 -0.88 -16.52
CA ASN A 53 -16.82 -2.27 -16.85
C ASN A 53 -15.70 -3.27 -16.55
N ARG A 54 -14.43 -2.87 -16.64
CA ARG A 54 -13.28 -3.74 -16.36
C ARG A 54 -13.11 -3.96 -14.88
N SER A 55 -13.16 -2.90 -14.08
CA SER A 55 -13.06 -3.01 -12.61
C SER A 55 -14.22 -3.82 -12.03
N ILE A 56 -15.43 -3.68 -12.57
CA ILE A 56 -16.61 -4.46 -12.13
C ILE A 56 -16.41 -5.95 -12.43
N GLN A 57 -15.94 -6.29 -13.63
CA GLN A 57 -15.65 -7.68 -14.00
C GLN A 57 -14.53 -8.27 -13.13
N PHE A 58 -13.47 -7.48 -12.91
CA PHE A 58 -12.37 -7.90 -12.07
C PHE A 58 -12.78 -8.18 -10.62
N TYR A 59 -13.59 -7.32 -10.00
CA TYR A 59 -14.06 -7.56 -8.64
C TYR A 59 -14.97 -8.79 -8.52
N LYS A 60 -15.81 -9.07 -9.53
CA LYS A 60 -16.58 -10.33 -9.56
C LYS A 60 -15.66 -11.54 -9.65
N PHE A 61 -14.68 -11.49 -10.55
CA PHE A 61 -13.69 -12.56 -10.69
C PHE A 61 -12.87 -12.76 -9.41
N TRP A 62 -12.43 -11.68 -8.76
CA TRP A 62 -11.68 -11.76 -7.51
C TRP A 62 -12.56 -12.30 -6.37
N TYR A 63 -13.83 -11.92 -6.30
CA TYR A 63 -14.78 -12.48 -5.34
C TYR A 63 -15.00 -13.99 -5.56
N ASP A 64 -15.24 -14.42 -6.80
CA ASP A 64 -15.43 -15.85 -7.12
C ASP A 64 -14.15 -16.66 -6.82
N ALA A 65 -12.98 -16.09 -7.11
CA ALA A 65 -11.70 -16.67 -6.74
C ALA A 65 -11.53 -16.75 -5.21
N ARG A 66 -12.02 -15.75 -4.46
CA ARG A 66 -11.95 -15.74 -3.00
C ARG A 66 -12.77 -16.87 -2.38
N GLU A 67 -13.96 -17.12 -2.89
CA GLU A 67 -14.84 -18.22 -2.49
C GLU A 67 -14.23 -19.59 -2.83
N ALA A 68 -13.55 -19.70 -3.98
CA ALA A 68 -12.86 -20.92 -4.40
C ALA A 68 -11.61 -21.25 -3.57
N HIS A 69 -11.08 -20.31 -2.78
CA HIS A 69 -9.86 -20.49 -1.97
C HIS A 69 -10.14 -20.22 -0.47
N PRO A 70 -10.91 -21.10 0.20
CA PRO A 70 -11.19 -20.94 1.62
C PRO A 70 -9.91 -20.97 2.46
N GLY A 71 -9.85 -20.13 3.49
CA GLY A 71 -8.68 -20.01 4.39
C GLY A 71 -7.52 -19.15 3.87
N LYS A 72 -7.55 -18.69 2.61
CA LYS A 72 -6.61 -17.67 2.10
C LYS A 72 -7.07 -16.25 2.43
N MET A 73 -6.18 -15.29 2.55
CA MET A 73 -6.55 -13.88 2.69
C MET A 73 -6.80 -13.25 1.31
N ASP A 74 -7.49 -12.11 1.25
CA ASP A 74 -7.80 -11.45 -0.03
C ASP A 74 -6.53 -11.10 -0.83
N GLN A 75 -5.45 -10.67 -0.15
CA GLN A 75 -4.16 -10.41 -0.78
C GLN A 75 -3.51 -11.67 -1.37
N ASP A 76 -3.66 -12.83 -0.72
CA ASP A 76 -3.13 -14.09 -1.23
C ASP A 76 -3.85 -14.47 -2.52
N VAL A 77 -5.18 -14.32 -2.52
CA VAL A 77 -6.01 -14.59 -3.70
C VAL A 77 -5.67 -13.66 -4.85
N LEU A 78 -5.49 -12.36 -4.57
CA LEU A 78 -5.05 -11.41 -5.59
C LEU A 78 -3.70 -11.82 -6.21
N ASN A 79 -2.75 -12.25 -5.37
CA ASN A 79 -1.45 -12.72 -5.84
C ASN A 79 -1.55 -13.97 -6.73
N MET A 80 -2.51 -14.86 -6.47
CA MET A 80 -2.75 -16.05 -7.31
C MET A 80 -3.37 -15.69 -8.66
N ILE A 81 -4.28 -14.71 -8.72
CA ILE A 81 -5.09 -14.45 -9.91
C ILE A 81 -4.62 -13.28 -10.77
N LYS A 82 -3.71 -12.42 -10.29
CA LYS A 82 -3.25 -11.23 -11.04
C LYS A 82 -2.61 -11.55 -12.40
N HIS A 83 -2.12 -12.78 -12.57
CA HIS A 83 -1.56 -13.32 -13.81
C HIS A 83 -2.55 -14.10 -14.67
N ASP A 84 -3.80 -14.28 -14.20
CA ASP A 84 -4.81 -15.04 -14.92
C ASP A 84 -5.09 -14.42 -16.29
N PRO A 85 -5.19 -15.22 -17.38
CA PRO A 85 -5.52 -14.73 -18.71
C PRO A 85 -6.76 -13.83 -18.76
N PHE A 86 -7.73 -14.05 -17.88
CA PHE A 86 -8.93 -13.23 -17.76
C PHE A 86 -8.61 -11.76 -17.47
N VAL A 87 -7.62 -11.47 -16.61
CA VAL A 87 -7.20 -10.09 -16.29
C VAL A 87 -6.75 -9.35 -17.55
N LYS A 88 -6.01 -10.05 -18.42
CA LYS A 88 -5.55 -9.52 -19.71
C LYS A 88 -6.70 -9.41 -20.72
N GLU A 89 -7.61 -10.37 -20.76
CA GLU A 89 -8.76 -10.40 -21.66
C GLU A 89 -9.70 -9.21 -21.44
N ILE A 90 -10.02 -8.89 -20.19
CA ILE A 90 -10.83 -7.71 -19.86
C ILE A 90 -10.05 -6.39 -20.04
N GLY A 91 -8.74 -6.47 -20.28
CA GLY A 91 -7.85 -5.34 -20.48
C GLY A 91 -7.69 -4.46 -19.24
N LEU A 92 -7.73 -5.07 -18.05
CA LEU A 92 -7.62 -4.34 -16.78
C LEU A 92 -6.23 -3.72 -16.63
N LYS A 93 -6.18 -2.41 -16.38
CA LYS A 93 -4.94 -1.73 -16.05
C LYS A 93 -4.73 -1.76 -14.54
N ILE A 94 -3.84 -2.64 -14.09
CA ILE A 94 -3.37 -2.72 -12.71
C ILE A 94 -2.08 -1.88 -12.57
N ARG A 95 -1.96 -1.09 -11.49
CA ARG A 95 -0.68 -0.52 -11.09
C ARG A 95 -0.41 -0.64 -9.59
N PHE A 96 0.84 -0.83 -9.26
CA PHE A 96 1.31 -0.95 -7.89
C PHE A 96 1.83 0.40 -7.40
N LEU A 97 1.42 0.77 -6.18
CA LEU A 97 1.84 2.00 -5.53
C LEU A 97 3.20 1.76 -4.86
N ASP A 98 4.15 2.65 -5.15
CA ASP A 98 5.53 2.58 -4.68
C ASP A 98 5.60 2.74 -3.15
N THR A 99 6.30 1.83 -2.47
CA THR A 99 6.49 1.81 -1.01
C THR A 99 7.32 3.00 -0.50
N ALA A 100 8.02 3.72 -1.38
CA ALA A 100 8.62 5.02 -1.06
C ALA A 100 7.55 6.07 -0.69
N LEU A 101 6.34 5.98 -1.26
CA LEU A 101 5.21 6.88 -0.97
C LEU A 101 4.15 6.20 -0.11
N PHE A 102 3.85 4.93 -0.37
CA PHE A 102 2.82 4.14 0.27
C PHE A 102 3.45 3.01 1.09
N GLY A 103 4.26 3.41 2.07
CA GLY A 103 5.04 2.48 2.88
C GLY A 103 4.19 1.70 3.88
N GLY A 104 4.81 0.67 4.43
CA GLY A 104 4.29 -0.08 5.56
C GLY A 104 5.42 -0.70 6.37
N PHE A 105 5.15 -1.36 7.48
CA PHE A 105 6.21 -1.96 8.29
C PHE A 105 6.99 -3.08 7.58
N CYS A 106 6.40 -3.80 6.62
CA CYS A 106 7.14 -4.77 5.78
C CYS A 106 8.24 -4.09 4.93
N GLU A 107 7.94 -2.91 4.40
CA GLU A 107 8.84 -2.12 3.56
C GLU A 107 8.60 -0.62 3.84
N PRO A 108 9.25 -0.07 4.87
CA PRO A 108 9.06 1.32 5.25
C PRO A 108 9.63 2.26 4.20
N SER A 109 8.95 3.38 3.95
CA SER A 109 9.51 4.46 3.14
C SER A 109 10.85 4.93 3.71
N LYS A 110 11.85 5.08 2.86
CA LYS A 110 13.22 5.43 3.28
C LYS A 110 13.41 6.93 3.53
N ASP A 111 12.41 7.77 3.22
CA ASP A 111 12.50 9.21 3.39
C ASP A 111 11.14 9.83 3.74
N LEU A 112 11.04 10.34 4.98
CA LEU A 112 9.87 11.04 5.49
C LEU A 112 9.52 12.29 4.69
N ASN A 113 10.40 12.82 3.83
CA ASN A 113 10.08 13.93 2.94
C ASN A 113 9.03 13.57 1.88
N PHE A 114 8.93 12.29 1.48
CA PHE A 114 8.07 11.86 0.39
C PHE A 114 6.84 11.07 0.85
N VAL A 115 6.95 10.33 1.96
CA VAL A 115 5.90 9.41 2.41
C VAL A 115 4.51 10.04 2.46
N CYS A 116 3.53 9.34 1.90
CA CYS A 116 2.11 9.67 1.97
C CYS A 116 1.42 8.90 3.08
N THR A 117 1.67 7.58 3.15
CA THR A 117 1.02 6.70 4.11
C THR A 117 2.00 5.74 4.79
N MET A 118 1.64 5.27 5.99
CA MET A 118 2.27 4.14 6.66
C MET A 118 1.20 3.15 7.11
N HIS A 119 1.29 1.92 6.63
CA HIS A 119 0.40 0.81 7.01
C HIS A 119 1.08 -0.08 8.06
N ALA A 120 0.34 -0.51 9.09
CA ALA A 120 0.78 -1.55 10.03
C ALA A 120 0.69 -3.00 9.47
N ASN A 121 1.04 -3.19 8.20
CA ASN A 121 1.19 -4.52 7.58
C ASN A 121 2.38 -5.28 8.18
N CYS A 122 2.45 -6.60 7.91
CA CYS A 122 3.42 -7.51 8.53
C CYS A 122 3.47 -7.43 10.07
N CYS A 123 2.36 -7.03 10.69
CA CYS A 123 2.27 -6.94 12.14
C CYS A 123 1.04 -7.66 12.66
N ILE A 124 1.25 -8.58 13.60
CA ILE A 124 0.20 -9.39 14.21
C ILE A 124 -0.04 -8.88 15.63
N GLY A 125 -1.31 -8.69 15.98
CA GLY A 125 -1.74 -8.27 17.31
C GLY A 125 -2.04 -6.76 17.39
N LEU A 126 -3.19 -6.43 17.98
CA LEU A 126 -3.67 -5.06 18.08
C LEU A 126 -2.72 -4.17 18.90
N GLU A 127 -2.24 -4.67 20.04
CA GLU A 127 -1.34 -3.92 20.93
C GLU A 127 -0.01 -3.59 20.24
N ASN A 128 0.54 -4.54 19.47
CA ASN A 128 1.77 -4.37 18.69
C ASN A 128 1.58 -3.28 17.62
N LYS A 129 0.46 -3.34 16.88
CA LYS A 129 0.10 -2.33 15.89
C LYS A 129 -0.02 -0.93 16.53
N ILE A 130 -0.75 -0.81 17.64
CA ILE A 130 -0.91 0.46 18.36
C ILE A 130 0.45 1.02 18.79
N HIS A 131 1.32 0.18 19.34
CA HIS A 131 2.64 0.59 19.81
C HIS A 131 3.49 1.18 18.68
N ASP A 132 3.69 0.45 17.59
CA ASP A 132 4.59 0.90 16.52
C ASP A 132 3.97 2.01 15.64
N LEU A 133 2.64 2.07 15.52
CA LEU A 133 1.96 3.23 14.93
C LEU A 133 2.14 4.49 15.77
N THR A 134 2.12 4.38 17.11
CA THR A 134 2.41 5.50 18.00
C THR A 134 3.83 6.01 17.79
N MET A 135 4.80 5.10 17.62
CA MET A 135 6.18 5.48 17.29
C MET A 135 6.27 6.21 15.95
N ALA A 136 5.60 5.72 14.91
CA ALA A 136 5.57 6.38 13.60
C ALA A 136 4.96 7.79 13.67
N ILE A 137 3.90 7.98 14.47
CA ILE A 137 3.31 9.31 14.74
C ILE A 137 4.34 10.23 15.42
N ASP A 138 5.09 9.73 16.40
CA ASP A 138 6.06 10.55 17.12
C ASP A 138 7.26 10.94 16.26
N ASP A 139 7.72 10.06 15.37
CA ASP A 139 8.74 10.40 14.38
C ASP A 139 8.24 11.44 13.38
N TRP A 140 6.99 11.32 12.93
CA TRP A 140 6.36 12.33 12.09
C TRP A 140 6.28 13.70 12.78
N LYS A 141 5.91 13.75 14.06
CA LYS A 141 5.89 15.00 14.83
C LYS A 141 7.28 15.63 14.94
N LYS A 142 8.32 14.83 15.23
CA LYS A 142 9.72 15.32 15.27
C LYS A 142 10.13 15.87 13.91
N PHE A 143 9.84 15.15 12.83
CA PHE A 143 10.11 15.59 11.46
C PHE A 143 9.45 16.93 11.16
N MET A 144 8.15 17.09 11.49
CA MET A 144 7.41 18.33 11.25
C MET A 144 7.88 19.51 12.11
N ALA A 145 8.54 19.25 13.24
CA ALA A 145 9.15 20.28 14.08
C ALA A 145 10.51 20.79 13.54
N LEU A 146 11.11 20.10 12.56
CA LEU A 146 12.38 20.51 11.97
C LEU A 146 12.20 21.73 11.04
N PRO A 147 13.17 22.67 11.03
CA PRO A 147 13.28 23.70 10.02
C PRO A 147 13.26 23.13 8.59
N ALA A 148 12.74 23.90 7.63
CA ALA A 148 12.56 23.42 6.25
C ALA A 148 13.88 23.08 5.56
N ASP A 149 14.92 23.88 5.79
CA ASP A 149 16.29 23.65 5.34
C ASP A 149 16.87 22.35 5.90
N GLU A 150 16.62 22.06 7.18
CA GLU A 150 17.07 20.80 7.79
C GLU A 150 16.34 19.59 7.21
N ARG A 151 15.03 19.68 7.00
CA ARG A 151 14.23 18.61 6.36
C ARG A 151 14.74 18.27 4.97
N MET A 152 15.12 19.29 4.19
CA MET A 152 15.60 19.13 2.82
C MET A 152 17.07 18.73 2.72
N SER A 153 17.86 18.93 3.78
CA SER A 153 19.31 18.69 3.77
C SER A 153 19.69 17.21 3.73
N LYS A 154 18.86 16.33 4.30
CA LYS A 154 19.11 14.88 4.37
C LYS A 154 17.78 14.11 4.45
N PRO A 155 17.73 12.87 3.92
CA PRO A 155 16.60 11.98 4.15
C PRO A 155 16.39 11.79 5.65
N GLN A 156 15.13 11.94 6.05
CA GLN A 156 14.73 11.69 7.43
C GLN A 156 14.14 10.28 7.45
N ILE A 157 14.57 9.45 8.40
CA ILE A 157 14.26 8.01 8.44
C ILE A 157 13.42 7.71 9.67
N TRP A 158 12.57 6.70 9.60
CA TRP A 158 11.84 6.17 10.75
C TRP A 158 12.79 5.66 11.82
N THR A 159 12.38 5.77 13.08
CA THR A 159 12.91 4.92 14.13
C THR A 159 12.57 3.48 13.77
N VAL A 160 13.54 2.57 13.91
CA VAL A 160 13.33 1.14 13.66
C VAL A 160 12.15 0.64 14.52
N PRO A 161 11.11 0.04 13.91
CA PRO A 161 10.01 -0.58 14.64
C PRO A 161 10.52 -1.55 15.71
N ARG A 162 9.83 -1.63 16.85
CA ARG A 162 10.29 -2.48 17.95
C ARG A 162 9.64 -3.85 17.95
N ILE A 163 8.47 -3.99 17.33
CA ILE A 163 7.65 -5.20 17.43
C ILE A 163 7.19 -5.69 16.07
N CYS A 164 6.72 -4.78 15.21
CA CYS A 164 6.33 -5.04 13.84
C CYS A 164 7.56 -5.05 12.92
N GLY A 165 7.59 -5.86 11.87
CA GLY A 165 8.69 -5.91 10.90
C GLY A 165 9.21 -7.32 10.64
#